data_AF-A0A953IM21-F1
#
_entry.id   AF-A0A953IM21-F1
#
_cell.length_a   1.000
_cell.length_b   1.000
_cell.length_c   1.000
_cell.angle_alpha   90.00
_cell.angle_beta   90.00
_cell.angle_gamma   90.00
#
_symmetry.space_group_name_H-M   'P 1'
#
loop_
_entity.id
_entity.type
_entity.pdbx_description
1 polymer ?
#
loop_
_entity_poly.entity_id
_entity_poly.type
_entity_poly.pdbx_seq_one_letter_code
_entity_poly.pdbx_strand_id
1 'polypeptide(L)'
;VSDRGPPPPDMRGWISLPVGVVTLAERHGGIDVTRQIFEDMIAEVASHIAPFAAANGTHDPQRMHLLGTSGTVTTIAGVHLALKRYDRRRVDGSWMNDAEVTGVVNRLLGMNYDERAANSCIGTERADLVLAGCAILEAIRRIFPCARLRIADRGLREGMLVQMMRADGVWAEGAGGGE
;
A
#
# COMPACT_ATOMS: atom_id res chain seq x y z
N VAL A 1 -2.98 -34.91 -6.49
CA VAL A 1 -2.15 -34.38 -5.40
C VAL A 1 -2.79 -33.08 -4.93
N SER A 2 -3.32 -33.00 -3.71
CA SER A 2 -3.87 -31.74 -3.21
C SER A 2 -2.70 -30.86 -2.73
N ASP A 3 -2.41 -29.79 -3.46
CA ASP A 3 -1.49 -28.75 -3.02
C ASP A 3 -2.01 -28.18 -1.68
N ARG A 4 -1.29 -28.43 -0.57
CA ARG A 4 -1.64 -27.91 0.77
C ARG A 4 -1.12 -26.48 0.99
N GLY A 5 -0.50 -25.86 -0.02
CA GLY A 5 -0.07 -24.48 0.03
C GLY A 5 -1.24 -23.50 0.12
N PRO A 6 -0.97 -22.20 0.40
CA PRO A 6 -2.00 -21.15 0.37
C PRO A 6 -2.75 -21.21 -0.97
N PRO A 7 -4.07 -21.03 -1.07
CA PRO A 7 -4.75 -21.10 -2.37
C PRO A 7 -4.16 -20.07 -3.36
N PRO A 8 -4.03 -20.42 -4.66
CA PRO A 8 -3.63 -19.44 -5.66
C PRO A 8 -4.69 -18.33 -5.75
N PRO A 9 -4.29 -17.05 -5.91
CA PRO A 9 -5.25 -15.96 -6.02
C PRO A 9 -6.04 -16.05 -7.34
N ASP A 10 -7.34 -15.82 -7.27
CA ASP A 10 -8.17 -15.56 -8.45
C ASP A 10 -8.06 -14.07 -8.83
N MET A 11 -7.28 -13.78 -9.87
CA MET A 11 -7.01 -12.41 -10.33
C MET A 11 -7.99 -11.99 -11.42
N ARG A 12 -8.89 -11.06 -11.09
CA ARG A 12 -9.85 -10.50 -12.07
C ARG A 12 -9.24 -9.48 -13.02
N GLY A 13 -8.15 -8.84 -12.62
CA GLY A 13 -7.45 -7.84 -13.43
C GLY A 13 -6.23 -7.30 -12.70
N TRP A 14 -5.26 -6.79 -13.46
CA TRP A 14 -4.06 -6.15 -12.91
C TRP A 14 -3.56 -5.05 -13.85
N ILE A 15 -2.88 -4.06 -13.27
CA ILE A 15 -2.16 -3.00 -13.98
C ILE A 15 -0.86 -2.68 -13.23
N SER A 16 0.13 -2.19 -13.97
CA SER A 16 1.31 -1.52 -13.39
C SER A 16 1.30 -0.08 -13.87
N LEU A 17 1.22 0.86 -12.93
CA LEU A 17 1.22 2.28 -13.28
C LEU A 17 2.65 2.77 -13.51
N PRO A 18 2.91 3.65 -14.49
CA PRO A 18 4.22 4.26 -14.72
C PRO A 18 4.50 5.41 -13.73
N VAL A 19 3.99 5.31 -12.50
CA VAL A 19 4.15 6.32 -11.45
C VAL A 19 4.44 5.63 -10.12
N GLY A 20 5.46 6.12 -9.43
CA GLY A 20 5.85 5.69 -8.09
C GLY A 20 6.18 6.91 -7.23
N VAL A 21 6.45 6.69 -5.94
CA VAL A 21 6.67 7.79 -4.99
C VAL A 21 7.82 8.71 -5.39
N VAL A 22 8.91 8.14 -5.93
CA VAL A 22 10.08 8.89 -6.39
C VAL A 22 9.73 9.73 -7.60
N THR A 23 9.20 9.10 -8.66
CA THR A 23 8.91 9.81 -9.92
C THR A 23 7.83 10.87 -9.77
N LEU A 24 6.87 10.66 -8.86
CA LEU A 24 5.84 11.65 -8.56
C LEU A 24 6.41 12.82 -7.75
N ALA A 25 7.26 12.54 -6.74
CA ALA A 25 7.94 13.58 -5.97
C ALA A 25 8.93 14.40 -6.81
N GLU A 26 9.65 13.78 -7.75
CA GLU A 26 10.55 14.47 -8.69
C GLU A 26 9.79 15.45 -9.60
N ARG A 27 8.56 15.11 -10.02
CA ARG A 27 7.74 15.96 -10.88
C ARG A 27 7.09 17.14 -10.15
N HIS A 28 6.58 16.90 -8.94
CA HIS A 28 5.76 17.88 -8.20
C HIS A 28 6.51 18.57 -7.05
N GLY A 29 7.69 18.08 -6.70
CA GLY A 29 8.40 18.44 -5.47
C GLY A 29 7.91 17.64 -4.26
N GLY A 30 8.84 17.34 -3.34
CA GLY A 30 8.56 16.54 -2.14
C GLY A 30 8.76 17.27 -0.80
N ILE A 31 9.47 18.39 -0.81
CA ILE A 31 9.84 19.15 0.40
C ILE A 31 8.69 20.09 0.80
N ASP A 32 8.29 20.99 -0.08
CA ASP A 32 7.23 21.97 0.19
C ASP A 32 5.95 21.62 -0.58
N VAL A 33 5.21 20.63 -0.07
CA VAL A 33 3.98 20.16 -0.70
C VAL A 33 2.78 20.90 -0.10
N THR A 34 2.23 21.83 -0.87
CA THR A 34 0.97 22.50 -0.51
C THR A 34 -0.23 21.60 -0.74
N ARG A 35 -1.41 21.98 -0.22
CA ARG A 35 -2.67 21.27 -0.54
C ARG A 35 -2.95 21.22 -2.03
N GLN A 36 -2.63 22.28 -2.77
CA GLN A 36 -2.84 22.31 -4.23
C GLN A 36 -1.93 21.28 -4.91
N ILE A 37 -0.64 21.28 -4.60
CA ILE A 37 0.33 20.32 -5.16
C ILE A 37 -0.10 18.88 -4.82
N PHE A 38 -0.57 18.65 -3.59
CA PHE A 38 -1.05 17.33 -3.18
C PHE A 38 -2.28 16.87 -4.00
N GLU A 39 -3.24 17.76 -4.26
CA GLU A 39 -4.39 17.46 -5.12
C GLU A 39 -3.97 17.26 -6.59
N ASP A 40 -2.97 17.99 -7.08
CA ASP A 40 -2.42 17.82 -8.43
C ASP A 40 -1.73 16.44 -8.58
N MET A 41 -0.97 16.00 -7.57
CA MET A 41 -0.41 14.64 -7.50
C MET A 41 -1.52 13.57 -7.52
N ILE A 42 -2.60 13.78 -6.77
CA ILE A 42 -3.75 12.86 -6.75
C ILE A 42 -4.40 12.79 -8.13
N ALA A 43 -4.63 13.94 -8.77
CA ALA A 43 -5.25 14.01 -10.09
C ALA A 43 -4.41 13.30 -11.16
N GLU A 44 -3.08 13.46 -11.14
CA GLU A 44 -2.18 12.75 -12.03
C GLU A 44 -2.31 11.23 -11.87
N VAL A 45 -2.19 10.72 -10.63
CA VAL A 45 -2.30 9.28 -10.36
C VAL A 45 -3.68 8.75 -10.72
N ALA A 46 -4.74 9.50 -10.41
CA ALA A 46 -6.11 9.13 -10.73
C ALA A 46 -6.32 8.97 -12.24
N SER A 47 -5.70 9.83 -13.06
CA SER A 47 -5.78 9.73 -14.53
C SER A 47 -5.21 8.40 -15.06
N HIS A 48 -4.17 7.86 -14.43
CA HIS A 48 -3.57 6.58 -14.80
C HIS A 48 -4.42 5.38 -14.36
N ILE A 49 -5.18 5.50 -13.27
CA ILE A 49 -6.04 4.43 -12.73
C ILE A 49 -7.40 4.40 -13.43
N ALA A 50 -7.92 5.55 -13.86
CA ALA A 50 -9.28 5.70 -14.39
C ALA A 50 -9.66 4.70 -15.50
N PRO A 51 -8.82 4.39 -16.51
CA PRO A 51 -9.15 3.40 -17.54
C PRO A 51 -9.36 2.00 -16.97
N PHE A 52 -8.54 1.61 -16.00
CA PHE A 52 -8.67 0.31 -15.35
C PHE A 52 -9.91 0.24 -14.48
N ALA A 53 -10.18 1.30 -13.71
CA ALA A 53 -11.37 1.37 -12.87
C ALA A 53 -12.67 1.37 -13.70
N ALA A 54 -12.68 1.99 -14.88
CA ALA A 54 -13.81 1.91 -15.79
C ALA A 54 -14.06 0.48 -16.30
N ALA A 55 -13.01 -0.29 -16.54
CA ALA A 55 -13.12 -1.67 -17.04
C ALA A 55 -13.31 -2.74 -15.95
N ASN A 56 -12.84 -2.49 -14.72
CA ASN A 56 -12.75 -3.48 -13.63
C ASN A 56 -13.41 -3.01 -12.32
N GLY A 57 -14.05 -1.84 -12.34
CA GLY A 57 -14.70 -1.25 -11.17
C GLY A 57 -15.78 -2.16 -10.59
N THR A 58 -15.97 -2.05 -9.28
CA THR A 58 -16.93 -2.89 -8.55
C THR A 58 -18.33 -2.28 -8.53
N HIS A 59 -19.35 -3.15 -8.55
CA HIS A 59 -20.74 -2.76 -8.31
C HIS A 59 -21.10 -2.75 -6.80
N ASP A 60 -20.23 -3.26 -5.92
CA ASP A 60 -20.47 -3.32 -4.48
C ASP A 60 -19.19 -3.06 -3.66
N PRO A 61 -18.87 -1.79 -3.39
CA PRO A 61 -17.72 -1.40 -2.56
C PRO A 61 -17.81 -1.90 -1.11
N GLN A 62 -19.02 -2.20 -0.59
CA GLN A 62 -19.20 -2.60 0.81
C GLN A 62 -18.70 -4.01 1.09
N ARG A 63 -18.61 -4.85 0.06
CA ARG A 63 -18.05 -6.21 0.14
C ARG A 63 -16.56 -6.28 -0.17
N MET A 64 -15.91 -5.14 -0.38
CA MET A 64 -14.49 -5.04 -0.69
C MET A 64 -13.70 -4.38 0.44
N HIS A 65 -12.41 -4.69 0.48
CA HIS A 65 -11.43 -3.97 1.27
C HIS A 65 -10.18 -3.78 0.44
N LEU A 66 -9.44 -2.71 0.74
CA LEU A 66 -8.12 -2.51 0.15
C LEU A 66 -7.09 -3.32 0.94
N LEU A 67 -6.16 -3.94 0.23
CA LEU A 67 -4.96 -4.52 0.81
C LEU A 67 -3.78 -3.69 0.33
N GLY A 68 -3.21 -2.88 1.23
CA GLY A 68 -2.02 -2.10 0.96
C GLY A 68 -0.78 -2.91 1.32
N THR A 69 0.18 -2.96 0.40
CA THR A 69 1.53 -3.50 0.65
C THR A 69 2.58 -2.43 0.33
N SER A 70 3.81 -2.58 0.84
CA SER A 70 4.95 -1.65 0.68
C SER A 70 5.03 -0.48 1.67
N GLY A 71 6.12 0.29 1.56
CA GLY A 71 6.59 1.30 2.51
C GLY A 71 5.60 2.42 2.81
N THR A 72 4.82 2.88 1.84
CA THR A 72 3.86 3.98 2.04
C THR A 72 2.82 3.63 3.09
N VAL A 73 2.09 2.54 2.87
CA VAL A 73 0.98 2.12 3.74
C VAL A 73 1.49 1.62 5.09
N THR A 74 2.66 0.97 5.15
CA THR A 74 3.28 0.56 6.42
C THR A 74 3.79 1.76 7.22
N THR A 75 4.25 2.82 6.55
CA THR A 75 4.63 4.10 7.19
C THR A 75 3.41 4.82 7.75
N ILE A 76 2.33 4.93 6.96
CA ILE A 76 1.06 5.51 7.42
C ILE A 76 0.54 4.77 8.65
N ALA A 77 0.58 3.44 8.65
CA ALA A 77 0.22 2.63 9.81
C ALA A 77 1.14 2.88 11.01
N GLY A 78 2.47 2.98 10.80
CA GLY A 78 3.41 3.31 11.86
C GLY A 78 3.14 4.67 12.50
N VAL A 79 2.83 5.69 11.68
CA VAL A 79 2.45 7.03 12.13
C VAL A 79 1.10 7.01 12.87
N HIS A 80 0.12 6.29 12.35
CA HIS A 80 -1.18 6.09 12.99
C HIS A 80 -1.04 5.52 14.40
N LEU A 81 -0.24 4.45 14.53
CA LEU A 81 0.03 3.75 15.78
C LEU A 81 0.99 4.51 16.73
N ALA A 82 1.47 5.68 16.32
CA ALA A 82 2.43 6.52 17.03
C ALA A 82 3.66 5.73 17.51
N LEU A 83 4.22 4.90 16.63
CA LEU A 83 5.35 4.05 17.01
C LEU A 83 6.63 4.87 17.18
N LYS A 84 7.35 4.65 18.29
CA LYS A 84 8.68 5.22 18.54
C LYS A 84 9.77 4.68 17.60
N ARG A 85 9.50 3.55 16.96
CA ARG A 85 10.32 2.89 15.93
C ARG A 85 9.43 1.93 15.15
N TYR A 86 9.78 1.65 13.91
CA TYR A 86 9.05 0.66 13.11
C TYR A 86 9.01 -0.71 13.83
N ASP A 87 7.81 -1.27 14.03
CA ASP A 87 7.59 -2.62 14.55
C ASP A 87 6.63 -3.38 13.64
N ARG A 88 7.19 -4.24 12.79
CA ARG A 88 6.45 -5.07 11.84
C ARG A 88 5.30 -5.84 12.49
N ARG A 89 5.47 -6.32 13.73
CA ARG A 89 4.45 -7.15 14.41
C ARG A 89 3.19 -6.35 14.76
N ARG A 90 3.31 -5.02 14.87
CA ARG A 90 2.20 -4.11 15.12
C ARG A 90 1.58 -3.59 13.82
N VAL A 91 2.38 -3.49 12.76
CA VAL A 91 1.97 -2.92 11.47
C VAL A 91 1.32 -3.97 10.57
N ASP A 92 1.97 -5.13 10.42
CA ASP A 92 1.53 -6.19 9.52
C ASP A 92 0.20 -6.79 9.98
N GLY A 93 -0.76 -6.87 9.06
CA GLY A 93 -2.10 -7.39 9.30
C GLY A 93 -3.05 -6.41 10.01
N SER A 94 -2.59 -5.21 10.39
CA SER A 94 -3.42 -4.18 11.01
C SER A 94 -4.50 -3.67 10.04
N TRP A 95 -5.60 -3.20 10.62
CA TRP A 95 -6.70 -2.57 9.90
C TRP A 95 -6.70 -1.08 10.17
N MET A 96 -7.02 -0.29 9.15
CA MET A 96 -7.33 1.12 9.27
C MET A 96 -8.65 1.41 8.53
N ASN A 97 -9.49 2.25 9.11
CA ASN A 97 -10.67 2.79 8.46
C ASN A 97 -10.33 4.08 7.69
N ASP A 98 -11.31 4.54 6.91
CA ASP A 98 -11.18 5.74 6.07
C ASP A 98 -10.73 6.99 6.87
N ALA A 99 -11.40 7.25 8.00
CA ALA A 99 -11.11 8.42 8.83
C ALA A 99 -9.71 8.37 9.44
N GLU A 100 -9.23 7.19 9.81
CA GLU A 100 -7.87 7.01 10.37
C GLU A 100 -6.79 7.31 9.34
N VAL A 101 -6.93 6.78 8.12
CA VAL A 101 -5.98 7.06 7.02
C VAL A 101 -6.02 8.54 6.67
N THR A 102 -7.22 9.10 6.49
CA THR A 102 -7.42 10.54 6.19
C THR A 102 -6.84 11.44 7.29
N GLY A 103 -6.98 11.06 8.56
CA GLY A 103 -6.39 11.76 9.69
C GLY A 103 -4.86 11.77 9.67
N VAL A 104 -4.22 10.65 9.31
CA VAL A 104 -2.76 10.59 9.16
C VAL A 104 -2.28 11.42 7.98
N VAL A 105 -2.93 11.29 6.81
CA VAL A 105 -2.57 12.06 5.61
C VAL A 105 -2.66 13.56 5.89
N ASN A 106 -3.74 14.04 6.49
CA ASN A 106 -3.90 15.46 6.85
C ASN A 106 -2.84 15.93 7.86
N ARG A 107 -2.46 15.08 8.82
CA ARG A 107 -1.40 15.40 9.77
C ARG A 107 -0.05 15.55 9.07
N LEU A 108 0.29 14.63 8.16
CA LEU A 108 1.53 14.68 7.39
C LEU A 108 1.58 15.88 6.44
N LEU A 109 0.44 16.23 5.83
CA LEU A 109 0.32 17.40 4.96
C LEU A 109 0.43 18.72 5.74
N GLY A 110 0.15 18.70 7.04
CA GLY A 110 0.36 19.84 7.94
C GLY A 110 1.77 19.95 8.51
N MET A 111 2.61 18.94 8.33
CA MET A 111 4.01 18.95 8.77
C MET A 111 4.91 19.59 7.71
N ASN A 112 5.92 20.34 8.12
CA ASN A 112 7.02 20.74 7.25
C ASN A 112 8.02 19.58 7.04
N TYR A 113 9.02 19.78 6.18
CA TYR A 113 10.02 18.75 5.87
C TYR A 113 10.76 18.25 7.11
N ASP A 114 11.23 19.13 7.98
CA ASP A 114 12.01 18.77 9.17
C ASP A 114 11.18 17.95 10.16
N GLU A 115 9.91 18.30 10.33
CA GLU A 115 8.96 17.54 11.15
C GLU A 115 8.71 16.14 10.59
N ARG A 116 8.60 16.00 9.26
CA ARG A 116 8.48 14.69 8.60
C ARG A 116 9.77 13.88 8.74
N ALA A 117 10.94 14.51 8.58
CA ALA A 117 12.23 13.86 8.72
C ALA A 117 12.50 13.39 10.16
N ALA A 118 12.05 14.16 11.16
CA ALA A 118 12.16 13.81 12.58
C ALA A 118 11.18 12.71 13.02
N ASN A 119 10.17 12.37 12.21
CA ASN A 119 9.22 11.33 12.53
C ASN A 119 9.89 9.93 12.50
N SER A 120 9.78 9.20 13.62
CA SER A 120 10.45 7.91 13.81
C SER A 120 10.03 6.81 12.82
N CYS A 121 8.88 6.95 12.17
CA CYS A 121 8.39 6.00 11.16
C CYS A 121 8.70 6.42 9.73
N ILE A 122 9.18 7.65 9.49
CA ILE A 122 9.47 8.20 8.15
C ILE A 122 10.99 8.28 7.96
N GLY A 123 11.67 9.10 8.77
CA GLY A 123 13.10 9.38 8.64
C GLY A 123 13.45 10.27 7.44
N THR A 124 14.67 10.80 7.43
CA THR A 124 15.14 11.77 6.43
C THR A 124 15.08 11.23 4.99
N GLU A 125 15.40 9.95 4.77
CA GLU A 125 15.42 9.32 3.43
C GLU A 125 14.06 9.24 2.74
N ARG A 126 12.96 9.47 3.49
CA ARG A 126 11.59 9.36 2.97
C ARG A 126 10.75 10.61 3.22
N ALA A 127 11.31 11.64 3.84
CA ALA A 127 10.59 12.84 4.27
C ALA A 127 10.05 13.67 3.09
N ASP A 128 10.76 13.65 1.98
CA ASP A 128 10.38 14.22 0.68
C ASP A 128 9.43 13.31 -0.12
N LEU A 129 9.47 11.99 0.10
CA LEU A 129 8.67 11.02 -0.67
C LEU A 129 7.30 10.71 -0.05
N VAL A 130 7.14 10.90 1.27
CA VAL A 130 5.98 10.40 2.01
C VAL A 130 4.66 10.98 1.53
N LEU A 131 4.64 12.26 1.12
CA LEU A 131 3.42 12.90 0.63
C LEU A 131 3.04 12.45 -0.78
N ALA A 132 4.01 12.19 -1.66
CA ALA A 132 3.74 11.54 -2.95
C ALA A 132 3.13 10.14 -2.75
N GLY A 133 3.63 9.37 -1.78
CA GLY A 133 3.01 8.10 -1.39
C GLY A 133 1.58 8.26 -0.88
N CYS A 134 1.33 9.26 -0.03
CA CYS A 134 -0.02 9.56 0.45
C CYS A 134 -0.96 9.93 -0.70
N ALA A 135 -0.50 10.70 -1.70
CA ALA A 135 -1.28 11.08 -2.87
C ALA A 135 -1.66 9.85 -3.72
N ILE A 136 -0.73 8.90 -3.92
CA ILE A 136 -1.03 7.65 -4.62
C ILE A 136 -2.11 6.84 -3.88
N LEU A 137 -1.95 6.68 -2.56
CA LEU A 137 -2.95 5.96 -1.76
C LEU A 137 -4.31 6.66 -1.81
N GLU A 138 -4.32 7.97 -1.73
CA GLU A 138 -5.55 8.77 -1.73
C GLU A 138 -6.26 8.70 -3.10
N ALA A 139 -5.53 8.74 -4.21
CA ALA A 139 -6.09 8.50 -5.54
C ALA A 139 -6.77 7.12 -5.64
N ILE A 140 -6.12 6.07 -5.12
CA ILE A 140 -6.69 4.72 -5.09
C ILE A 140 -7.95 4.67 -4.22
N ARG A 141 -7.94 5.28 -3.03
CA ARG A 141 -9.08 5.31 -2.11
C ARG A 141 -10.28 6.06 -2.67
N ARG A 142 -10.06 7.17 -3.37
CA ARG A 142 -11.13 7.95 -4.01
C ARG A 142 -11.80 7.17 -5.16
N ILE A 143 -11.02 6.40 -5.90
CA ILE A 143 -11.53 5.56 -7.00
C ILE A 143 -12.20 4.29 -6.48
N PHE A 144 -11.67 3.69 -5.41
CA PHE A 144 -12.18 2.47 -4.79
C PHE A 144 -12.56 2.74 -3.32
N PRO A 145 -13.74 3.31 -3.04
CA PRO A 145 -14.16 3.77 -1.72
C PRO A 145 -14.54 2.60 -0.80
N CYS A 146 -13.54 1.81 -0.41
CA CYS A 146 -13.70 0.70 0.53
C CYS A 146 -13.63 1.21 1.98
N ALA A 147 -14.49 0.68 2.86
CA ALA A 147 -14.55 1.10 4.26
C ALA A 147 -13.29 0.76 5.09
N ARG A 148 -12.47 -0.18 4.60
CA ARG A 148 -11.31 -0.70 5.33
C ARG A 148 -10.10 -0.89 4.42
N LEU A 149 -8.94 -0.52 4.95
CA LEU A 149 -7.61 -0.80 4.43
C LEU A 149 -6.92 -1.78 5.38
N ARG A 150 -6.45 -2.92 4.85
CA ARG A 150 -5.55 -3.83 5.56
C ARG A 150 -4.12 -3.57 5.15
N ILE A 151 -3.23 -3.56 6.12
CA ILE A 151 -1.79 -3.36 5.88
C ILE A 151 -1.10 -4.72 5.81
N ALA A 152 -0.30 -4.91 4.77
CA ALA A 152 0.55 -6.09 4.58
C ALA A 152 2.00 -5.66 4.45
N ASP A 153 2.84 -6.09 5.40
CA ASP A 153 4.30 -5.92 5.30
C ASP A 153 4.96 -7.06 4.50
N ARG A 154 4.16 -8.06 4.12
CA ARG A 154 4.52 -9.08 3.12
C ARG A 154 4.12 -8.57 1.74
N GLY A 155 5.00 -8.75 0.76
CA GLY A 155 4.78 -8.24 -0.59
C GLY A 155 5.42 -9.15 -1.64
N LEU A 156 6.07 -8.52 -2.62
CA LEU A 156 6.65 -9.21 -3.77
C LEU A 156 7.63 -10.33 -3.37
N ARG A 157 8.49 -10.09 -2.38
CA ARG A 157 9.51 -11.06 -1.94
C ARG A 157 8.87 -12.34 -1.41
N GLU A 158 7.90 -12.21 -0.51
CA GLU A 158 7.16 -13.35 0.01
C GLU A 158 6.31 -14.04 -1.07
N GLY A 159 5.72 -13.27 -1.98
CA GLY A 159 4.99 -13.80 -3.12
C GLY A 159 5.86 -14.66 -4.04
N MET A 160 7.05 -14.18 -4.39
CA MET A 160 8.03 -14.93 -5.19
C MET A 160 8.46 -16.22 -4.49
N LEU A 161 8.76 -16.16 -3.18
CA LEU A 161 9.13 -17.33 -2.41
C LEU A 161 8.02 -18.39 -2.40
N VAL A 162 6.75 -17.98 -2.22
CA VAL A 162 5.60 -18.90 -2.28
C VAL A 162 5.49 -19.54 -3.66
N GLN A 163 5.73 -18.79 -4.74
CA GLN A 163 5.71 -19.36 -6.10
C GLN A 163 6.87 -20.35 -6.33
N MET A 164 8.06 -20.07 -5.83
CA MET A 164 9.20 -20.98 -5.91
C MET A 164 8.96 -22.27 -5.13
N MET A 165 8.50 -22.17 -3.88
CA MET A 165 8.16 -23.35 -3.06
C MET A 165 7.07 -24.23 -3.71
N ARG A 166 6.14 -23.62 -4.45
CA ARG A 166 5.13 -24.34 -5.22
C ARG A 166 5.77 -25.11 -6.37
N ALA A 167 6.63 -24.44 -7.14
CA ALA A 167 7.34 -25.06 -8.25
C ALA A 167 8.23 -26.22 -7.79
N ASP A 168 8.83 -26.10 -6.60
CA ASP A 168 9.68 -27.14 -5.99
C ASP A 168 8.89 -28.26 -5.31
N GLY A 169 7.54 -28.21 -5.33
CA GLY A 169 6.71 -29.28 -4.78
C GLY A 169 6.72 -29.37 -3.25
N VAL A 170 7.14 -28.31 -2.53
CA VAL A 170 7.22 -28.31 -1.06
C VAL A 170 5.89 -28.70 -0.40
N TRP A 171 4.77 -28.36 -1.04
CA TRP A 171 3.42 -28.71 -0.56
C TRP A 171 2.81 -29.95 -1.21
N ALA A 172 3.55 -30.62 -2.10
CA ALA A 172 3.14 -31.87 -2.74
C ALA A 172 3.50 -33.10 -1.89
N GLU A 173 4.48 -33.00 -0.98
CA GLU A 173 4.93 -34.13 -0.15
C GLU A 173 4.09 -34.29 1.13
N GLY A 174 3.14 -35.22 1.06
CA GLY A 174 2.38 -35.73 2.20
C GLY A 174 1.63 -37.03 1.92
N ALA A 175 2.01 -37.77 0.86
CA ALA A 175 1.34 -39.00 0.42
C ALA A 175 2.31 -40.20 0.24
N GLY A 176 3.51 -40.17 0.82
CA GLY A 176 4.53 -41.21 0.60
C GLY A 176 5.35 -41.60 1.83
N GLY A 177 4.81 -41.45 3.04
CA GLY A 177 5.43 -41.92 4.28
C GLY A 177 4.62 -43.04 4.91
N GLY A 178 4.56 -44.18 4.23
CA GLY A 178 3.90 -45.39 4.69
C GLY A 178 4.42 -46.57 3.89
N GLU A 179 5.16 -47.43 4.60
CA GLU A 179 5.80 -48.70 4.22
C GLU A 179 7.18 -48.63 3.56
#